data_AF-A3Z0X3-F1
#
_entry.id   AF-A3Z0X3-F1
#
_cell.length_a   1.000
_cell.length_b   1.000
_cell.length_c   1.000
_cell.angle_alpha   90.00
_cell.angle_beta   90.00
_cell.angle_gamma   90.00
#
_symmetry.space_group_name_H-M   'P 1'
#
loop_
_entity.id
_entity.type
_entity.pdbx_description
1 polymer ?
#
loop_
_entity_poly.entity_id
_entity_poly.type
_entity_poly.pdbx_seq_one_letter_code
_entity_poly.pdbx_strand_id
1 'polypeptide(L)'
;MMPRIQTTKHQASAGFGLVELLLAMALGLMLCGVVVEALLGEGRNAQQFSRLVRERNHQRRALALIRTDLEGAAEVVNEAAPLPVSCGVAGRQVVLQLKRQGTLISYSVGAPPSGIWRGQVLMRCGPAYGLEGRIDPSSASLSRVVVDGLAIDPSRWTGCGHLPGATALNGSMGLPFSACLDPASQLVAMRLEQSFADGGGPVQRVRSEAVAGAG
;
A
#
# COMPACT_ATOMS: atom_id res chain seq x y z
N MET A 1 -8.10 -90.42 -29.08
CA MET A 1 -6.95 -90.43 -28.15
C MET A 1 -5.85 -89.64 -28.83
N MET A 2 -5.34 -88.47 -28.44
CA MET A 2 -5.57 -87.45 -27.41
C MET A 2 -4.91 -86.16 -27.98
N PRO A 3 -5.34 -84.94 -27.61
CA PRO A 3 -4.82 -83.70 -28.19
C PRO A 3 -3.49 -83.28 -27.53
N ARG A 4 -2.55 -82.73 -28.30
CA ARG A 4 -1.31 -82.12 -27.77
C ARG A 4 -1.49 -80.61 -27.67
N ILE A 5 -1.72 -80.15 -26.46
CA ILE A 5 -1.73 -78.74 -26.05
C ILE A 5 -0.31 -78.20 -26.28
N GLN A 6 -0.16 -77.22 -27.18
CA GLN A 6 1.05 -76.39 -27.20
C GLN A 6 0.78 -75.11 -26.42
N THR A 7 1.58 -74.96 -25.37
CA THR A 7 1.60 -73.93 -24.37
C THR A 7 1.98 -72.58 -24.95
N THR A 8 1.25 -71.54 -24.51
CA THR A 8 1.56 -70.13 -24.75
C THR A 8 2.98 -69.81 -24.32
N LYS A 9 3.80 -69.33 -25.26
CA LYS A 9 5.14 -68.79 -25.02
C LYS A 9 4.99 -67.54 -24.16
N HIS A 10 5.32 -67.65 -22.86
CA HIS A 10 5.50 -66.48 -22.00
C HIS A 10 6.55 -65.57 -22.64
N GLN A 11 6.16 -64.33 -22.94
CA GLN A 11 7.08 -63.27 -23.31
C GLN A 11 8.10 -63.12 -22.17
N ALA A 12 9.38 -63.31 -22.48
CA ALA A 12 10.45 -62.99 -21.56
C ALA A 12 10.48 -61.48 -21.36
N SER A 13 10.20 -61.03 -20.14
CA SER A 13 10.37 -59.64 -19.72
C SER A 13 11.86 -59.29 -19.82
N ALA A 14 12.26 -58.56 -20.85
CA ALA A 14 13.61 -58.01 -20.95
C ALA A 14 13.82 -57.04 -19.77
N GLY A 15 14.82 -57.31 -18.92
CA GLY A 15 15.21 -56.42 -17.84
C GLY A 15 15.98 -55.21 -18.35
N PHE A 16 15.86 -54.08 -17.66
CA PHE A 16 16.57 -52.85 -18.01
C PHE A 16 18.09 -53.01 -17.88
N GLY A 17 18.83 -52.49 -18.85
CA GLY A 17 20.29 -52.39 -18.79
C GLY A 17 20.76 -51.29 -17.84
N LEU A 18 22.01 -51.38 -17.36
CA LEU A 18 22.65 -50.35 -16.52
C LEU A 18 22.58 -48.96 -17.17
N VAL A 19 22.81 -48.89 -18.49
CA VAL A 19 22.75 -47.64 -19.27
C VAL A 19 21.35 -47.04 -19.26
N GLU A 20 20.31 -47.87 -19.39
CA GLU A 20 18.91 -47.42 -19.36
C GLU A 20 18.53 -46.90 -17.97
N LEU A 21 19.01 -47.55 -16.90
CA LEU A 21 18.82 -47.08 -15.52
C LEU A 21 19.53 -45.73 -15.27
N LEU A 22 20.76 -45.56 -15.74
CA LEU A 22 21.49 -44.29 -15.62
C LEU A 22 20.81 -43.18 -16.42
N LEU A 23 20.30 -43.48 -17.61
CA LEU A 23 19.59 -42.53 -18.46
C LEU A 23 18.24 -42.13 -17.84
N ALA A 24 17.49 -43.10 -17.30
CA ALA A 24 16.26 -42.83 -16.57
C ALA A 24 16.50 -41.97 -15.33
N MET A 25 17.58 -42.24 -14.57
CA MET A 25 17.97 -41.44 -13.42
C MET A 25 18.36 -40.01 -13.82
N ALA A 26 19.16 -39.84 -14.88
CA ALA A 26 19.56 -38.53 -15.37
C ALA A 26 18.35 -37.69 -15.83
N LEU A 27 17.40 -38.30 -16.56
CA LEU A 27 16.16 -37.64 -16.96
C LEU A 27 15.29 -37.26 -15.76
N GLY A 28 15.16 -38.15 -14.76
CA GLY A 28 14.43 -37.86 -13.53
C GLY A 28 15.03 -36.69 -12.74
N LEU A 29 16.36 -36.61 -12.66
CA LEU A 29 17.05 -35.50 -12.02
C LEU A 29 16.87 -34.19 -12.78
N MET A 30 16.96 -34.21 -14.11
CA MET A 30 16.70 -33.02 -14.93
C MET A 30 15.27 -32.51 -14.75
N LEU A 31 14.27 -33.40 -14.79
CA LEU A 31 12.88 -33.04 -14.57
C LEU A 31 12.65 -32.46 -13.16
N CYS A 32 13.23 -33.09 -12.14
CA CYS A 32 13.16 -32.60 -10.77
C CYS A 32 13.78 -31.19 -10.64
N GLY A 33 14.92 -30.96 -11.29
CA GLY A 33 15.57 -29.65 -11.34
C GLY A 33 14.66 -28.57 -11.91
N VAL A 34 14.03 -28.82 -13.06
CA VAL A 34 13.09 -27.89 -13.69
C VAL A 34 11.90 -27.57 -12.77
N VAL A 35 11.35 -28.57 -12.10
CA VAL A 35 10.24 -28.38 -11.14
C VAL A 35 10.67 -27.50 -9.95
N VAL A 36 11.86 -27.74 -9.40
CA VAL A 36 12.39 -26.94 -8.28
C VAL A 36 12.62 -25.48 -8.71
N GLU A 37 13.20 -25.25 -9.89
CA GLU A 37 13.38 -23.90 -10.42
C GLU A 37 12.06 -23.17 -10.64
N ALA A 38 11.04 -23.87 -11.16
CA ALA A 38 9.70 -23.31 -11.32
C ALA A 38 9.08 -22.90 -9.97
N LEU A 39 9.15 -23.77 -8.96
CA LEU A 39 8.63 -23.49 -7.61
C LEU A 39 9.36 -22.32 -6.94
N LEU A 40 10.68 -22.23 -7.09
CA LEU A 40 11.47 -21.10 -6.57
C LEU A 40 11.12 -19.79 -7.27
N GLY A 41 10.87 -19.83 -8.59
CA GLY A 41 10.39 -18.70 -9.37
C GLY A 41 9.02 -18.20 -8.89
N GLU A 42 8.06 -19.11 -8.73
CA GLU A 42 6.72 -18.80 -8.21
C GLU A 42 6.76 -18.21 -6.80
N GLY A 43 7.62 -18.76 -5.92
CA GLY A 43 7.78 -18.27 -4.56
C GLY A 43 8.21 -16.80 -4.50
N ARG A 44 9.15 -16.38 -5.36
CA ARG A 44 9.58 -14.97 -5.45
C ARG A 44 8.45 -14.05 -5.91
N ASN A 45 7.70 -14.48 -6.93
CA ASN A 45 6.56 -13.72 -7.46
C ASN A 45 5.45 -13.57 -6.41
N ALA A 46 5.14 -14.64 -5.68
CA ALA A 46 4.15 -14.63 -4.61
C ALA A 46 4.54 -13.65 -3.48
N GLN A 47 5.83 -13.61 -3.11
CA GLN A 47 6.33 -12.66 -2.11
C GLN A 47 6.19 -11.21 -2.58
N GLN A 48 6.58 -10.89 -3.81
CA GLN A 48 6.43 -9.54 -4.37
C GLN A 48 4.96 -9.11 -4.43
N PHE A 49 4.09 -10.01 -4.91
CA PHE A 49 2.66 -9.75 -5.00
C PHE A 49 2.01 -9.52 -3.62
N SER A 50 2.33 -10.37 -2.63
CA SER A 50 1.77 -10.21 -1.28
C SER A 50 2.15 -8.87 -0.64
N ARG A 51 3.38 -8.38 -0.90
CA ARG A 51 3.86 -7.07 -0.45
C ARG A 51 3.10 -5.92 -1.12
N LEU A 52 2.96 -5.96 -2.45
CA LEU A 52 2.16 -4.98 -3.21
C LEU A 52 0.72 -4.90 -2.67
N VAL A 53 0.09 -6.04 -2.39
CA VAL A 53 -1.26 -6.10 -1.80
C VAL A 53 -1.28 -5.51 -0.40
N ARG A 54 -0.28 -5.82 0.44
CA ARG A 54 -0.18 -5.27 1.79
C ARG A 54 -0.05 -3.74 1.79
N GLU A 55 0.82 -3.19 0.94
CA GLU A 55 1.00 -1.73 0.82
C GLU A 55 -0.26 -1.04 0.30
N ARG A 56 -0.92 -1.60 -0.73
CA ARG A 56 -2.23 -1.10 -1.19
C ARG A 56 -3.29 -1.11 -0.09
N ASN A 57 -3.32 -2.16 0.73
CA ASN A 57 -4.27 -2.25 1.84
C ASN A 57 -3.97 -1.22 2.94
N HIS A 58 -2.69 -0.93 3.21
CA HIS A 58 -2.30 0.15 4.11
C HIS A 58 -2.74 1.52 3.58
N GLN A 59 -2.53 1.82 2.29
CA GLN A 59 -3.01 3.07 1.69
C GLN A 59 -4.53 3.22 1.76
N ARG A 60 -5.26 2.15 1.42
CA ARG A 60 -6.73 2.18 1.45
C ARG A 60 -7.26 2.45 2.86
N ARG A 61 -6.65 1.85 3.89
CA ARG A 61 -7.00 2.13 5.29
C ARG A 61 -6.66 3.56 5.69
N ALA A 62 -5.53 4.10 5.25
CA ALA A 62 -5.16 5.48 5.52
C ALA A 62 -6.11 6.48 4.86
N LEU A 63 -6.50 6.26 3.60
CA LEU A 63 -7.49 7.09 2.92
C LEU A 63 -8.89 6.94 3.54
N ALA A 64 -9.27 5.74 3.97
CA ALA A 64 -10.50 5.52 4.71
C ALA A 64 -10.51 6.30 6.04
N LEU A 65 -9.40 6.32 6.77
CA LEU A 65 -9.24 7.12 7.98
C LEU A 65 -9.43 8.62 7.70
N ILE A 66 -8.76 9.15 6.68
CA ILE A 66 -8.88 10.57 6.29
C ILE A 66 -10.31 10.89 5.86
N ARG A 67 -10.95 9.98 5.14
CA ARG A 67 -12.36 10.10 4.76
C ARG A 67 -13.29 10.15 5.97
N THR A 68 -13.12 9.26 6.95
CA THR A 68 -13.91 9.30 8.19
C THR A 68 -13.69 10.62 8.96
N ASP A 69 -12.47 11.16 8.93
CA ASP A 69 -12.18 12.44 9.57
C ASP A 69 -12.81 13.62 8.82
N LEU A 70 -12.83 13.59 7.48
CA LEU A 70 -13.53 14.55 6.64
C LEU A 70 -15.04 14.51 6.86
N GLU A 71 -15.65 13.33 6.79
CA GLU A 71 -17.10 13.14 6.94
C GLU A 71 -17.62 13.61 8.32
N GLY A 72 -16.75 13.69 9.32
CA GLY A 72 -17.11 14.22 10.64
C GLY A 72 -16.61 15.64 10.90
N ALA A 73 -15.95 16.29 9.93
CA ALA A 73 -15.46 17.66 10.06
C ALA A 73 -16.57 18.66 9.69
N ALA A 74 -16.65 19.74 10.46
CA ALA A 74 -17.55 20.84 10.17
C ALA A 74 -17.06 21.67 8.97
N GLU A 75 -15.74 21.80 8.81
CA GLU A 75 -15.14 22.50 7.67
C GLU A 75 -13.71 22.03 7.40
N VAL A 76 -13.31 22.18 6.14
CA VAL A 76 -11.92 22.06 5.70
C VAL A 76 -11.27 23.43 5.74
N VAL A 77 -10.14 23.53 6.43
CA VAL A 77 -9.40 24.79 6.56
C VAL A 77 -8.70 25.09 5.23
N ASN A 78 -9.06 26.21 4.61
CA ASN A 78 -8.49 26.70 3.37
C ASN A 78 -7.99 28.15 3.52
N GLU A 79 -7.10 28.34 4.49
CA GLU A 79 -6.47 29.64 4.76
C GLU A 79 -5.12 29.74 4.04
N ALA A 80 -4.70 30.96 3.70
CA ALA A 80 -3.41 31.18 3.03
C ALA A 80 -2.21 30.70 3.88
N ALA A 81 -2.36 30.72 5.20
CA ALA A 81 -1.42 30.14 6.15
C ALA A 81 -2.11 29.04 6.96
N PRO A 82 -1.49 27.86 7.15
CA PRO A 82 -2.05 26.82 8.00
C PRO A 82 -2.24 27.30 9.44
N LEU A 83 -3.35 26.88 10.06
CA LEU A 83 -3.61 27.16 11.47
C LEU A 83 -2.56 26.48 12.37
N PRO A 84 -2.27 27.03 13.56
CA PRO A 84 -1.36 26.40 14.52
C PRO A 84 -1.78 24.97 14.88
N VAL A 85 -0.85 24.02 14.78
CA VAL A 85 -1.07 22.60 15.08
C VAL A 85 -0.61 22.29 16.50
N SER A 86 -1.47 21.65 17.30
CA SER A 86 -1.22 21.33 18.72
C SER A 86 -0.07 20.36 18.97
N CYS A 87 0.17 19.39 18.08
CA CYS A 87 1.18 18.35 18.30
C CYS A 87 2.60 18.72 17.82
N GLY A 88 2.81 19.94 17.32
CA GLY A 88 4.07 20.36 16.70
C GLY A 88 4.35 19.69 15.35
N VAL A 89 4.66 20.48 14.32
CA VAL A 89 4.85 19.96 12.96
C VAL A 89 6.26 19.45 12.69
N ALA A 90 7.25 19.85 13.49
CA ALA A 90 8.66 19.47 13.38
C ALA A 90 9.23 19.62 11.95
N GLY A 91 8.95 20.76 11.30
CA GLY A 91 9.42 21.06 9.94
C GLY A 91 8.66 20.32 8.81
N ARG A 92 7.64 19.52 9.13
CA ARG A 92 6.78 18.87 8.13
C ARG A 92 5.80 19.87 7.52
N GLN A 93 5.45 19.66 6.25
CA GLN A 93 4.49 20.48 5.55
C GLN A 93 3.06 20.03 5.87
N VAL A 94 2.23 20.94 6.39
CA VAL A 94 0.81 20.69 6.61
C VAL A 94 0.09 20.69 5.25
N VAL A 95 -0.67 19.63 4.98
CA VAL A 95 -1.38 19.44 3.71
C VAL A 95 -2.88 19.67 3.87
N LEU A 96 -3.48 19.02 4.88
CA LEU A 96 -4.93 19.06 5.11
C LEU A 96 -5.19 19.40 6.57
N GLN A 97 -6.13 20.30 6.82
CA GLN A 97 -6.58 20.69 8.15
C GLN A 97 -8.10 20.69 8.20
N LEU A 98 -8.65 20.13 9.27
CA LEU A 98 -10.07 19.89 9.44
C LEU A 98 -10.49 20.43 10.81
N LYS A 99 -11.55 21.25 10.87
CA LYS A 99 -12.16 21.64 12.14
C LYS A 99 -13.32 20.70 12.46
N ARG A 100 -13.31 20.14 13.66
CA ARG A 100 -14.34 19.23 14.16
C ARG A 100 -14.66 19.56 15.61
N GLN A 101 -15.88 20.05 15.86
CA GLN A 101 -16.39 20.32 17.22
C GLN A 101 -15.39 21.10 18.10
N GLY A 102 -14.73 22.12 17.54
CA GLY A 102 -13.74 22.95 18.24
C GLY A 102 -12.33 22.36 18.33
N THR A 103 -12.11 21.14 17.82
CA THR A 103 -10.77 20.52 17.71
C THR A 103 -10.24 20.60 16.27
N LEU A 104 -8.92 20.67 16.14
CA LEU A 104 -8.23 20.70 14.85
C LEU A 104 -7.58 19.34 14.59
N ILE A 105 -7.91 18.72 13.46
CA ILE A 105 -7.20 17.56 12.93
C ILE A 105 -6.34 18.05 11.77
N SER A 106 -5.07 17.66 11.74
CA SER A 106 -4.13 18.06 10.71
C SER A 106 -3.35 16.87 10.18
N TYR A 107 -3.14 16.88 8.87
CA TYR A 107 -2.29 15.93 8.17
C TYR A 107 -1.07 16.65 7.62
N SER A 108 0.10 16.12 7.91
CA SER A 108 1.37 16.69 7.46
C SER A 108 2.30 15.64 6.87
N VAL A 109 3.15 16.08 5.95
CA VAL A 109 4.10 15.24 5.22
C VAL A 109 5.51 15.71 5.52
N GLY A 110 6.44 14.78 5.75
CA GLY A 110 7.85 15.09 5.77
C GLY A 110 8.68 14.05 6.48
N ALA A 111 9.74 14.50 7.16
CA ALA A 111 10.68 13.62 7.83
C ALA A 111 10.02 12.78 8.94
N PRO A 112 10.43 11.51 9.09
CA PRO A 112 9.91 10.64 10.13
C PRO A 112 10.32 11.12 11.53
N PRO A 113 9.56 10.78 12.57
CA PRO A 113 9.90 11.16 13.94
C PRO A 113 11.11 10.39 14.51
N SER A 114 11.53 9.28 13.88
CA SER A 114 12.68 8.47 14.31
C SER A 114 13.23 7.62 13.16
N GLY A 115 14.31 6.87 13.38
CA GLY A 115 14.99 6.06 12.35
C GLY A 115 14.31 4.73 11.98
N ILE A 116 13.22 4.35 12.65
CA ILE A 116 12.53 3.06 12.40
C ILE A 116 11.63 3.08 11.15
N TRP A 117 11.44 4.25 10.54
CA TRP A 117 10.52 4.46 9.43
C TRP A 117 11.27 4.42 8.08
N ARG A 118 10.59 3.96 7.04
CA ARG A 118 11.18 3.71 5.71
C ARG A 118 11.49 4.96 4.89
N GLY A 119 11.29 6.17 5.43
CA GLY A 119 11.48 7.44 4.72
C GLY A 119 10.46 8.48 5.13
N GLN A 120 9.98 9.27 4.16
CA GLN A 120 8.94 10.27 4.38
C GLN A 120 7.65 9.63 4.92
N VAL A 121 6.97 10.34 5.83
CA VAL A 121 5.76 9.85 6.51
C VAL A 121 4.59 10.80 6.34
N LEU A 122 3.38 10.24 6.35
CA LEU A 122 2.14 10.97 6.55
C LEU A 122 1.81 10.93 8.04
N MET A 123 1.79 12.09 8.67
CA MET A 123 1.45 12.26 10.08
C MET A 123 0.04 12.78 10.20
N ARG A 124 -0.71 12.24 11.16
CA ARG A 124 -1.96 12.83 11.67
C ARG A 124 -1.71 13.39 13.05
N CYS A 125 -2.11 14.64 13.26
CA CYS A 125 -2.21 15.24 14.58
C CYS A 125 -3.68 15.60 14.84
N GLY A 126 -4.22 15.13 15.95
CA GLY A 126 -5.60 15.39 16.36
C GLY A 126 -5.98 14.52 17.56
N PRO A 127 -7.24 14.58 18.03
CA PRO A 127 -7.67 13.77 19.16
C PRO A 127 -7.55 12.27 18.84
N ALA A 128 -7.35 11.47 19.89
CA ALA A 128 -7.25 10.03 19.80
C ALA A 128 -8.60 9.39 19.44
N TYR A 129 -8.57 8.14 18.96
CA TYR A 129 -9.77 7.32 18.87
C TYR A 129 -9.95 6.53 20.16
N GLY A 130 -11.18 6.46 20.66
CA GLY A 130 -11.58 5.60 21.76
C GLY A 130 -11.69 4.13 21.35
N LEU A 131 -12.08 3.28 22.31
CA LEU A 131 -12.20 1.83 22.12
C LEU A 131 -13.33 1.45 21.14
N GLU A 132 -14.31 2.32 21.02
CA GLU A 132 -15.44 2.27 20.09
C GLU A 132 -15.09 2.71 18.67
N GLY A 133 -13.82 3.09 18.42
CA GLY A 133 -13.35 3.52 17.11
C GLY A 133 -13.86 4.89 16.67
N ARG A 134 -14.36 5.71 17.60
CA ARG A 134 -14.76 7.10 17.37
C ARG A 134 -13.69 8.03 17.92
N ILE A 135 -13.66 9.26 17.41
CA ILE A 135 -12.78 10.30 17.97
C ILE A 135 -13.29 10.64 19.37
N ASP A 136 -12.37 10.65 20.34
CA ASP A 136 -12.61 11.17 21.68
C ASP A 136 -12.24 12.66 21.71
N PRO A 137 -13.23 13.59 21.71
CA PRO A 137 -12.96 15.02 21.69
C PRO A 137 -12.34 15.53 23.00
N SER A 138 -12.42 14.76 24.10
CA SER A 138 -11.82 15.10 25.38
C SER A 138 -10.35 14.69 25.48
N SER A 139 -9.88 13.87 24.54
CA SER A 139 -8.50 13.40 24.52
C SER A 139 -7.53 14.49 24.07
N ALA A 140 -6.31 14.44 24.61
CA ALA A 140 -5.22 15.27 24.13
C ALA A 140 -4.92 14.96 22.65
N SER A 141 -4.52 15.99 21.90
CA SER A 141 -4.08 15.78 20.52
C SER A 141 -2.79 14.97 20.47
N LEU A 142 -2.78 13.90 19.69
CA LEU A 142 -1.62 13.02 19.52
C LEU A 142 -1.11 13.06 18.08
N SER A 143 0.21 13.09 17.94
CA SER A 143 0.90 12.98 16.65
C SER A 143 1.18 11.52 16.35
N ARG A 144 0.66 10.98 15.24
CA ARG A 144 0.85 9.58 14.84
C ARG A 144 1.21 9.46 13.37
N VAL A 145 2.13 8.55 13.05
CA VAL A 145 2.38 8.12 11.66
C VAL A 145 1.19 7.29 11.20
N VAL A 146 0.55 7.70 10.11
CA VAL A 146 -0.54 6.96 9.46
C VAL A 146 0.01 6.10 8.32
N VAL A 147 1.00 6.62 7.59
CA VAL A 147 1.64 5.95 6.45
C VAL A 147 3.12 6.28 6.47
N ASP A 148 3.96 5.29 6.19
CA ASP A 148 5.40 5.45 6.01
C ASP A 148 5.84 5.11 4.59
N GLY A 149 7.09 5.42 4.22
CA GLY A 149 7.59 5.12 2.87
C GLY A 149 6.85 5.91 1.77
N LEU A 150 6.45 7.14 2.06
CA LEU A 150 5.92 8.05 1.06
C LEU A 150 6.96 8.30 -0.05
N ALA A 151 6.48 8.56 -1.26
CA ALA A 151 7.37 8.81 -2.40
C ALA A 151 8.29 10.01 -2.15
N ILE A 152 9.60 9.81 -2.31
CA ILE A 152 10.61 10.87 -2.13
C ILE A 152 10.57 11.87 -3.29
N ASP A 153 10.30 11.36 -4.49
CA ASP A 153 10.13 12.14 -5.72
C ASP A 153 8.74 11.87 -6.31
N PRO A 154 7.68 12.45 -5.70
CA PRO A 154 6.32 12.25 -6.14
C PRO A 154 6.08 12.97 -7.47
N SER A 155 5.33 12.33 -8.37
CA SER A 155 4.85 13.04 -9.56
C SER A 155 3.91 14.20 -9.16
N ARG A 156 3.95 15.31 -9.89
CA ARG A 156 2.97 16.39 -9.70
C ARG A 156 1.57 15.85 -9.98
N TRP A 157 0.66 16.04 -9.03
CA TRP A 157 -0.73 15.63 -9.21
C TRP A 157 -1.45 16.57 -10.19
N THR A 158 -2.44 16.07 -10.90
CA THR A 158 -3.35 16.85 -11.75
C THR A 158 -4.82 16.57 -11.44
N GLY A 159 -5.09 15.77 -10.41
CA GLY A 159 -6.43 15.27 -10.08
C GLY A 159 -7.43 16.35 -9.65
N CYS A 160 -6.98 17.54 -9.25
CA CYS A 160 -7.87 18.65 -8.89
C CYS A 160 -8.82 19.06 -10.01
N GLY A 161 -8.42 18.87 -11.28
CA GLY A 161 -9.24 19.25 -12.42
C GLY A 161 -10.56 18.46 -12.55
N HIS A 162 -10.70 17.35 -11.81
CA HIS A 162 -11.94 16.55 -11.81
C HIS A 162 -13.02 17.13 -10.91
N LEU A 163 -12.66 18.04 -9.99
CA LEU A 163 -13.60 18.77 -9.15
C LEU A 163 -13.68 20.22 -9.67
N PRO A 164 -14.84 20.66 -10.19
CA PRO A 164 -14.97 22.00 -10.76
C PRO A 164 -14.71 23.07 -9.69
N GLY A 165 -13.76 23.98 -9.94
CA GLY A 165 -13.42 25.04 -9.00
C GLY A 165 -12.54 24.60 -7.82
N ALA A 166 -12.05 23.35 -7.80
CA ALA A 166 -11.20 22.89 -6.72
C ALA A 166 -9.82 23.55 -6.72
N THR A 167 -9.40 23.97 -5.54
CA THR A 167 -8.08 24.57 -5.30
C THR A 167 -7.18 23.61 -4.54
N ALA A 168 -5.91 23.53 -4.92
CA ALA A 168 -4.93 22.73 -4.21
C ALA A 168 -4.71 23.26 -2.79
N LEU A 169 -4.81 22.38 -1.79
CA LEU A 169 -4.58 22.74 -0.40
C LEU A 169 -3.08 22.83 -0.12
N ASN A 170 -2.65 23.94 0.48
CA ASN A 170 -1.29 24.18 0.98
C ASN A 170 -0.15 23.84 0.00
N GLY A 171 -0.37 24.07 -1.30
CA GLY A 171 0.63 23.79 -2.35
C GLY A 171 0.95 22.29 -2.50
N SER A 172 0.08 21.40 -2.07
CA SER A 172 0.37 19.96 -1.92
C SER A 172 0.46 19.15 -3.23
N MET A 173 0.29 19.80 -4.39
CA MET A 173 0.31 19.14 -5.70
C MET A 173 1.62 18.41 -6.02
N GLY A 174 2.73 18.91 -5.49
CA GLY A 174 4.06 18.31 -5.63
C GLY A 174 4.46 17.38 -4.48
N LEU A 175 3.54 17.05 -3.57
CA LEU A 175 3.81 16.21 -2.41
C LEU A 175 3.32 14.78 -2.62
N PRO A 176 3.88 13.79 -1.89
CA PRO A 176 3.40 12.41 -1.95
C PRO A 176 2.00 12.23 -1.36
N PHE A 177 1.57 13.12 -0.45
CA PHE A 177 0.16 13.27 -0.11
C PHE A 177 -0.32 14.63 -0.61
N SER A 178 -1.28 14.61 -1.52
CA SER A 178 -1.83 15.79 -2.17
C SER A 178 -3.33 15.86 -1.89
N ALA A 179 -3.85 17.07 -1.68
CA ALA A 179 -5.27 17.28 -1.47
C ALA A 179 -5.73 18.58 -2.15
N CYS A 180 -6.98 18.60 -2.57
CA CYS A 180 -7.64 19.77 -3.12
C CYS A 180 -9.07 19.84 -2.65
N LEU A 181 -9.57 21.06 -2.49
CA LEU A 181 -10.88 21.35 -1.94
C LEU A 181 -11.71 22.05 -3.01
N ASP A 182 -12.90 21.52 -3.30
CA ASP A 182 -13.99 22.29 -3.87
C ASP A 182 -14.66 23.07 -2.72
N PRO A 183 -14.51 24.40 -2.65
CA PRO A 183 -15.03 25.18 -1.54
C PRO A 183 -16.57 25.25 -1.54
N ALA A 184 -17.22 25.07 -2.70
CA ALA A 184 -18.68 25.17 -2.81
C ALA A 184 -19.36 23.93 -2.25
N SER A 185 -18.82 22.75 -2.54
CA SER A 185 -19.37 21.48 -2.08
C SER A 185 -18.68 20.90 -0.84
N GLN A 186 -17.62 21.55 -0.35
CA GLN A 186 -16.71 21.04 0.69
C GLN A 186 -16.16 19.64 0.38
N LEU A 187 -16.05 19.28 -0.91
CA LEU A 187 -15.48 18.00 -1.33
C LEU A 187 -13.95 18.12 -1.42
N VAL A 188 -13.27 17.17 -0.82
CA VAL A 188 -11.82 17.02 -0.87
C VAL A 188 -11.47 15.82 -1.73
N ALA A 189 -10.84 16.06 -2.88
CA ALA A 189 -10.11 14.99 -3.55
C ALA A 189 -8.69 14.92 -2.99
N MET A 190 -8.20 13.71 -2.80
CA MET A 190 -6.91 13.43 -2.20
C MET A 190 -6.19 12.30 -2.93
N ARG A 191 -4.86 12.37 -2.95
CA ARG A 191 -3.97 11.36 -3.50
C ARG A 191 -2.89 11.01 -2.49
N LEU A 192 -2.58 9.72 -2.40
CA LEU A 192 -1.45 9.19 -1.65
C LEU A 192 -0.52 8.40 -2.61
N GLU A 193 0.76 8.76 -2.64
CA GLU A 193 1.81 8.08 -3.41
C GLU A 193 2.92 7.58 -2.45
N GLN A 194 3.16 6.27 -2.48
CA GLN A 194 4.25 5.61 -1.76
C GLN A 194 5.24 5.00 -2.73
N SER A 195 6.50 4.89 -2.30
CA SER A 195 7.55 4.19 -3.02
C SER A 195 8.24 3.20 -2.09
N PHE A 196 8.46 1.98 -2.56
CA PHE A 196 9.26 1.00 -1.84
C PHE A 196 10.16 0.24 -2.80
N ALA A 197 11.35 -0.09 -2.31
CA ALA A 197 12.31 -0.93 -3.00
C ALA A 197 12.32 -2.32 -2.35
N ASP A 198 12.43 -3.37 -3.16
CA ASP A 198 12.60 -4.73 -2.66
C ASP A 198 14.04 -5.17 -2.84
N GLY A 199 14.84 -5.21 -1.77
CA GLY A 199 16.12 -5.94 -1.75
C GLY A 199 17.07 -5.71 -2.93
N GLY A 200 17.16 -4.47 -3.45
CA GLY A 200 17.99 -4.12 -4.61
C GLY A 200 17.27 -4.14 -5.98
N GLY A 201 15.98 -4.49 -6.02
CA GLY A 201 15.11 -4.42 -7.19
C GLY A 201 14.58 -3.01 -7.50
N PRO A 202 13.87 -2.85 -8.64
CA PRO A 202 13.35 -1.56 -9.06
C PRO A 202 12.35 -0.99 -8.05
N VAL A 203 12.38 0.32 -7.86
CA VAL A 203 11.44 1.03 -6.98
C VAL A 203 10.02 0.86 -7.51
N GLN A 204 9.17 0.23 -6.71
CA GLN A 204 7.75 0.11 -6.99
C GLN A 204 7.01 1.30 -6.39
N ARG A 205 6.03 1.82 -7.14
CA ARG A 205 5.16 2.92 -6.68
C ARG A 205 3.72 2.45 -6.57
N VAL A 206 3.07 2.86 -5.49
CA VAL A 206 1.63 2.63 -5.30
C VAL A 206 0.96 3.98 -5.12
N ARG A 207 -0.05 4.23 -5.96
CA ARG A 207 -0.88 5.42 -5.91
C ARG A 207 -2.31 5.02 -5.61
N SER A 208 -2.93 5.75 -4.69
CA SER A 208 -4.36 5.67 -4.42
C SER A 208 -4.95 7.07 -4.38
N GLU A 209 -6.16 7.22 -4.91
CA GLU A 209 -6.91 8.47 -4.93
C GLU A 209 -8.29 8.24 -4.29
N ALA A 210 -8.81 9.25 -3.62
CA ALA A 210 -10.12 9.21 -2.98
C ALA A 210 -10.76 10.61 -3.00
N VAL A 211 -12.09 10.65 -2.87
CA VAL A 211 -12.86 11.88 -2.71
C VAL A 211 -13.78 11.71 -1.51
N ALA A 212 -13.85 12.71 -0.65
CA ALA A 212 -14.72 12.75 0.53
C ALA A 212 -15.10 14.19 0.87
N GLY A 213 -16.29 14.43 1.41
CA GLY A 213 -16.75 15.76 1.80
C GLY A 213 -16.72 15.99 3.31
N ALA A 214 -16.62 17.26 3.71
CA ALA A 214 -17.04 17.68 5.04
C ALA A 214 -18.58 17.60 5.15
N GLY A 215 -19.09 17.19 6.31
CA GLY A 215 -20.50 16.84 6.52
C GLY A 215 -21.04 17.28 7.87
#